data_AF-A0A3D5XB47-F1
#
_entry.id   AF-A0A3D5XB47-F1
#
_cell.length_a   1.000
_cell.length_b   1.000
_cell.length_c   1.000
_cell.angle_alpha   90.00
_cell.angle_beta   90.00
_cell.angle_gamma   90.00
#
_symmetry.space_group_name_H-M   'P 1'
#
loop_
_entity.id
_entity.type
_entity.pdbx_description
1 polymer ?
#
loop_
_entity_poly.entity_id
_entity_poly.type
_entity_poly.pdbx_seq_one_letter_code
_entity_poly.pdbx_strand_id
1 'polypeptide(L)'
;MIRQLIYLINIIFLPLIGQSQIIPEITARVDTTETSVKEVYTCFKGYINSKPDSLYENPFWNKNESYTLVENGMNCNRSVWTMFRGFNNSTDFYDVYHPKILSIERIEINRFLLRVIYNNCTEGYEKHNPVYITRLYAVKNKDGEFKLENTLEYDTRNWRKIRYKFITYFVSPTSHFDKQKAREGIKFCQKAAKKFNIKKIQPFIFYITNDSEEMGRLFNFEYWLSYSTGITNVPTREIFSAFGVASYPHEFVHMILSPLITNYENTNMLINEGVATWCAG
;
A
#
# COMPACT_ATOMS: atom_id res chain seq x y z
N MET A 1 -64.64 17.05 2.65
CA MET A 1 -64.04 16.18 1.62
C MET A 1 -62.52 16.35 1.70
N ILE A 2 -61.84 15.58 2.55
CA ILE A 2 -60.36 15.57 2.66
C ILE A 2 -59.95 14.11 2.81
N ARG A 3 -59.35 13.54 1.77
CA ARG A 3 -58.83 12.17 1.75
C ARG A 3 -57.42 12.17 2.36
N GLN A 4 -57.23 11.39 3.43
CA GLN A 4 -55.90 11.05 3.94
C GLN A 4 -55.26 9.99 3.02
N LEU A 5 -54.05 10.27 2.57
CA LEU A 5 -53.20 9.33 1.82
C LEU A 5 -52.31 8.60 2.83
N ILE A 6 -52.51 7.29 3.01
CA ILE A 6 -51.64 6.44 3.82
C ILE A 6 -50.56 5.89 2.90
N TYR A 7 -49.30 6.26 3.12
CA TYR A 7 -48.14 5.64 2.49
C TYR A 7 -47.78 4.34 3.23
N LEU A 8 -47.99 3.20 2.57
CA LEU A 8 -47.45 1.90 2.99
C LEU A 8 -45.96 1.84 2.65
N ILE A 9 -45.10 1.85 3.68
CA ILE A 9 -43.68 1.54 3.55
C ILE A 9 -43.53 0.02 3.60
N ASN A 10 -43.24 -0.60 2.45
CA ASN A 10 -42.80 -2.00 2.40
C ASN A 10 -41.33 -2.07 2.85
N ILE A 11 -41.11 -2.50 4.09
CA ILE A 11 -39.79 -2.86 4.58
C ILE A 11 -39.48 -4.28 4.06
N ILE A 12 -38.66 -4.35 3.02
CA ILE A 12 -38.09 -5.61 2.54
C ILE A 12 -36.99 -6.01 3.52
N PHE A 13 -37.26 -6.99 4.37
CA PHE A 13 -36.24 -7.68 5.15
C PHE A 13 -35.46 -8.62 4.22
N LEU A 14 -34.31 -8.17 3.72
CA LEU A 14 -33.31 -9.06 3.15
C LEU A 14 -32.69 -9.88 4.30
N PRO A 15 -32.69 -11.22 4.22
CA PRO A 15 -31.98 -12.02 5.21
C PRO A 15 -30.47 -11.72 5.11
N LEU A 16 -29.89 -11.26 6.21
CA LEU A 16 -28.43 -11.21 6.38
C LEU A 16 -27.92 -12.66 6.31
N ILE A 17 -27.43 -13.06 5.16
CA ILE A 17 -26.54 -14.21 5.05
C ILE A 17 -25.28 -13.78 5.81
N GLY A 18 -25.15 -14.22 7.05
CA GLY A 18 -23.96 -13.97 7.87
C GLY A 18 -22.76 -14.64 7.20
N GLN A 19 -21.88 -13.86 6.58
CA GLN A 19 -20.55 -14.34 6.26
C GLN A 19 -19.86 -14.73 7.58
N SER A 20 -19.27 -15.92 7.61
CA SER A 20 -18.45 -16.35 8.74
C SER A 20 -17.36 -15.31 8.97
N GLN A 21 -17.23 -14.84 10.22
CA GLN A 21 -16.16 -13.90 10.55
C GLN A 21 -14.81 -14.62 10.54
N ILE A 22 -13.84 -14.03 9.85
CA ILE A 22 -12.45 -14.47 9.91
C ILE A 22 -11.90 -14.12 11.30
N ILE A 23 -11.38 -15.12 12.00
CA ILE A 23 -10.74 -14.97 13.30
C ILE A 23 -9.24 -15.18 13.10
N PRO A 24 -8.41 -14.12 13.25
CA PRO A 24 -6.98 -14.26 13.12
C PRO A 24 -6.44 -15.06 14.29
N GLU A 25 -5.59 -16.04 14.01
CA GLU A 25 -4.86 -16.76 15.04
C GLU A 25 -3.86 -15.82 15.73
N ILE A 26 -3.47 -16.14 16.96
CA ILE A 26 -2.41 -15.42 17.68
C ILE A 26 -1.34 -16.40 18.14
N THR A 27 -0.09 -15.96 18.15
CA THR A 27 0.98 -16.72 18.80
C THR A 27 0.98 -16.48 20.31
N ALA A 28 1.69 -17.33 21.06
CA ALA A 28 1.87 -17.15 22.51
C ALA A 28 2.55 -15.84 22.92
N ARG A 29 3.18 -15.10 21.98
CA ARG A 29 3.78 -13.78 22.25
C ARG A 29 2.76 -12.63 22.30
N VAL A 30 1.53 -12.86 21.85
CA VAL A 30 0.50 -11.83 21.81
C VAL A 30 -0.36 -11.92 23.08
N ASP A 31 -0.06 -11.07 24.06
CA ASP A 31 -0.79 -11.02 25.32
C ASP A 31 -2.07 -10.16 25.19
N THR A 32 -3.19 -10.81 24.86
CA THR A 32 -4.50 -10.15 24.79
C THR A 32 -5.16 -9.90 26.15
N THR A 33 -4.48 -10.20 27.26
CA THR A 33 -4.91 -9.74 28.60
C THR A 33 -4.54 -8.27 28.82
N GLU A 34 -3.49 -7.77 28.14
CA GLU A 34 -3.19 -6.34 28.09
C GLU A 34 -4.25 -5.60 27.25
N THR A 35 -4.92 -4.62 27.86
CA THR A 35 -6.05 -3.90 27.22
C THR A 35 -5.66 -3.29 25.87
N SER A 36 -4.52 -2.61 25.77
CA SER A 36 -4.11 -1.99 24.50
C SER A 36 -3.78 -3.00 23.41
N VAL A 37 -3.18 -4.14 23.76
CA VAL A 37 -2.91 -5.22 22.79
C VAL A 37 -4.23 -5.82 22.29
N LYS A 38 -5.20 -6.02 23.19
CA LYS A 38 -6.55 -6.47 22.83
C LYS A 38 -7.29 -5.48 21.92
N GLU A 39 -7.17 -4.18 22.18
CA GLU A 39 -7.77 -3.14 21.32
C GLU A 39 -7.16 -3.16 19.91
N VAL A 40 -5.83 -3.30 19.79
CA VAL A 40 -5.14 -3.46 18.49
C VAL A 40 -5.57 -4.73 17.77
N TYR A 41 -5.65 -5.86 18.48
CA TYR A 41 -6.17 -7.13 17.95
C TYR A 41 -7.59 -6.95 17.39
N THR A 42 -8.49 -6.32 18.15
CA THR A 42 -9.87 -6.06 17.72
C THR A 42 -9.92 -5.14 16.50
N CYS A 43 -9.08 -4.10 16.45
CA CYS A 43 -8.96 -3.22 15.28
C CYS A 43 -8.56 -4.01 14.03
N PHE A 44 -7.52 -4.84 14.12
CA PHE A 44 -7.08 -5.67 13.00
C PHE A 44 -8.12 -6.73 12.59
N LYS A 45 -8.77 -7.40 13.55
CA LYS A 45 -9.87 -8.32 13.27
C LYS A 45 -10.99 -7.60 12.51
N GLY A 46 -11.36 -6.40 12.93
CA GLY A 46 -12.34 -5.56 12.25
C GLY A 46 -11.92 -5.26 10.81
N TYR A 47 -10.67 -4.84 10.62
CA TYR A 47 -10.10 -4.56 9.30
C TYR A 47 -10.20 -5.75 8.33
N ILE A 48 -9.73 -6.94 8.71
CA ILE A 48 -9.75 -8.10 7.79
C ILE A 48 -11.17 -8.56 7.44
N ASN A 49 -12.16 -8.30 8.31
CA ASN A 49 -13.57 -8.61 8.08
C ASN A 49 -14.33 -7.49 7.34
N SER A 50 -13.65 -6.41 6.96
CA SER A 50 -14.26 -5.25 6.31
C SER A 50 -14.06 -5.21 4.79
N LYS A 51 -13.75 -6.32 4.13
CA LYS A 51 -13.42 -6.35 2.68
C LYS A 51 -12.24 -5.42 2.32
N PRO A 52 -11.06 -5.65 2.93
CA PRO A 52 -9.90 -4.79 2.75
C PRO A 52 -9.37 -4.69 1.31
N ASP A 53 -9.79 -5.58 0.42
CA ASP A 53 -9.47 -5.59 -1.01
C ASP A 53 -10.20 -4.48 -1.81
N SER A 54 -11.27 -3.91 -1.27
CA SER A 54 -12.09 -2.91 -1.96
C SER A 54 -11.58 -1.46 -1.80
N LEU A 55 -11.82 -0.62 -2.81
CA LEU A 55 -11.47 0.80 -2.78
C LEU A 55 -12.54 1.63 -2.05
N TYR A 56 -12.31 1.94 -0.77
CA TYR A 56 -13.16 2.82 0.04
C TYR A 56 -12.43 3.27 1.31
N GLU A 57 -12.97 4.27 2.02
CA GLU A 57 -12.46 4.70 3.32
C GLU A 57 -12.73 3.66 4.42
N ASN A 58 -11.76 2.80 4.70
CA ASN A 58 -11.91 1.74 5.69
C ASN A 58 -12.03 2.28 7.13
N PRO A 59 -13.07 1.91 7.91
CA PRO A 59 -13.32 2.46 9.25
C PRO A 59 -12.28 2.06 10.30
N PHE A 60 -11.47 1.05 10.02
CA PHE A 60 -10.37 0.59 10.88
C PHE A 60 -9.02 1.20 10.49
N TRP A 61 -8.99 2.07 9.48
CA TRP A 61 -7.78 2.73 9.00
C TRP A 61 -7.72 4.18 9.46
N ASN A 62 -6.52 4.77 9.49
CA ASN A 62 -6.33 6.19 9.76
C ASN A 62 -7.08 6.99 8.69
N LYS A 63 -8.02 7.84 9.14
CA LYS A 63 -8.94 8.55 8.27
C LYS A 63 -8.24 9.46 7.26
N ASN A 64 -7.22 10.22 7.69
CA ASN A 64 -6.54 11.17 6.83
C ASN A 64 -5.74 10.46 5.74
N GLU A 65 -5.05 9.38 6.11
CA GLU A 65 -4.31 8.56 5.16
C GLU A 65 -5.25 7.84 4.19
N SER A 66 -6.32 7.23 4.71
CA SER A 66 -7.34 6.53 3.94
C SER A 66 -8.00 7.46 2.91
N TYR A 67 -8.49 8.63 3.34
CA TYR A 67 -9.07 9.64 2.45
C TYR A 67 -8.09 10.06 1.34
N THR A 68 -6.85 10.37 1.71
CA THR A 68 -5.83 10.80 0.73
C THR A 68 -5.57 9.73 -0.33
N LEU A 69 -5.45 8.46 0.05
CA LEU A 69 -5.19 7.38 -0.91
C LEU A 69 -6.43 7.08 -1.77
N VAL A 70 -7.60 7.01 -1.17
CA VAL A 70 -8.85 6.68 -1.86
C VAL A 70 -9.24 7.76 -2.88
N GLU A 71 -9.08 9.04 -2.55
CA GLU A 71 -9.29 10.15 -3.50
C GLU A 71 -8.34 10.08 -4.71
N ASN A 72 -7.18 9.44 -4.54
CA ASN A 72 -6.23 9.18 -5.62
C ASN A 72 -6.45 7.80 -6.27
N GLY A 73 -7.59 7.14 -6.04
CA GLY A 73 -7.92 5.84 -6.62
C GLY A 73 -7.10 4.67 -6.07
N MET A 74 -6.48 4.83 -4.89
CA MET A 74 -5.64 3.83 -4.26
C MET A 74 -6.28 3.27 -2.99
N ASN A 75 -6.06 1.97 -2.74
CA ASN A 75 -6.50 1.36 -1.48
C ASN A 75 -5.73 1.96 -0.29
N CYS A 76 -6.42 2.13 0.85
CA CYS A 76 -5.82 2.62 2.09
C CYS A 76 -4.63 1.76 2.57
N ASN A 77 -4.65 0.45 2.34
CA ASN A 77 -3.55 -0.45 2.63
C ASN A 77 -2.70 -0.69 1.38
N ARG A 78 -1.44 -0.24 1.42
CA ARG A 78 -0.48 -0.41 0.31
C ARG A 78 -0.17 -1.88 -0.02
N SER A 79 -0.32 -2.83 0.90
CA SER A 79 -0.07 -4.25 0.62
C SER A 79 -1.10 -4.86 -0.34
N VAL A 80 -2.31 -4.29 -0.41
CA VAL A 80 -3.41 -4.76 -1.26
C VAL A 80 -3.01 -4.83 -2.74
N TRP A 81 -2.10 -3.95 -3.17
CA TRP A 81 -1.60 -3.91 -4.54
C TRP A 81 -1.03 -5.26 -5.00
N THR A 82 -0.43 -6.05 -4.09
CA THR A 82 0.12 -7.39 -4.39
C THR A 82 -0.66 -8.51 -3.72
N MET A 83 -1.08 -8.30 -2.47
CA MET A 83 -1.49 -9.38 -1.56
C MET A 83 -2.66 -10.22 -2.10
N PHE A 84 -3.69 -9.59 -2.65
CA PHE A 84 -4.90 -10.29 -3.11
C PHE A 84 -4.90 -10.62 -4.61
N ARG A 85 -3.79 -10.40 -5.31
CA ARG A 85 -3.71 -10.71 -6.75
C ARG A 85 -3.91 -12.20 -6.99
N GLY A 86 -4.76 -12.53 -7.96
CA GLY A 86 -5.10 -13.91 -8.30
C GLY A 86 -6.26 -14.51 -7.50
N PHE A 87 -6.83 -13.75 -6.56
CA PHE A 87 -8.05 -14.12 -5.82
C PHE A 87 -9.23 -13.25 -6.26
N ASN A 88 -10.45 -13.74 -6.12
CA ASN A 88 -11.64 -12.95 -6.50
C ASN A 88 -11.94 -11.86 -5.46
N ASN A 89 -11.58 -12.08 -4.20
CA ASN A 89 -11.81 -11.17 -3.09
C ASN A 89 -10.88 -11.53 -1.90
N SER A 90 -10.87 -10.70 -0.87
CA SER A 90 -10.05 -10.94 0.33
C SER A 90 -10.46 -12.18 1.13
N THR A 91 -11.75 -12.55 1.17
CA THR A 91 -12.21 -13.77 1.85
C THR A 91 -11.61 -15.02 1.20
N ASP A 92 -11.67 -15.13 -0.13
CA ASP A 92 -11.05 -16.26 -0.86
C ASP A 92 -9.55 -16.37 -0.56
N PHE A 93 -8.85 -15.24 -0.41
CA PHE A 93 -7.44 -15.23 -0.01
C PHE A 93 -7.25 -15.78 1.40
N TYR A 94 -8.07 -15.34 2.37
CA TYR A 94 -7.94 -15.77 3.76
C TYR A 94 -8.33 -17.23 3.98
N ASP A 95 -9.21 -17.80 3.14
CA ASP A 95 -9.55 -19.23 3.16
C ASP A 95 -8.33 -20.11 2.79
N VAL A 96 -7.42 -19.59 1.95
CA VAL A 96 -6.18 -20.30 1.56
C VAL A 96 -5.03 -19.95 2.50
N TYR A 97 -4.88 -18.67 2.83
CA TYR A 97 -3.79 -18.13 3.64
C TYR A 97 -4.33 -17.51 4.92
N HIS A 98 -4.46 -18.35 5.94
CA HIS A 98 -5.10 -17.94 7.18
C HIS A 98 -4.23 -16.91 7.93
N PRO A 99 -4.79 -15.78 8.38
CA PRO A 99 -4.02 -14.76 9.08
C PRO A 99 -3.65 -15.22 10.49
N LYS A 100 -2.36 -15.14 10.82
CA LYS A 100 -1.86 -15.38 12.17
C LYS A 100 -0.99 -14.21 12.64
N ILE A 101 -1.38 -13.59 13.75
CA ILE A 101 -0.66 -12.48 14.34
C ILE A 101 0.56 -13.02 15.09
N LEU A 102 1.74 -12.67 14.57
CA LEU A 102 3.02 -13.05 15.15
C LEU A 102 3.36 -12.19 16.36
N SER A 103 3.11 -10.88 16.27
CA SER A 103 3.47 -9.91 17.31
C SER A 103 2.62 -8.66 17.27
N ILE A 104 2.33 -8.09 18.44
CA ILE A 104 1.81 -6.74 18.65
C ILE A 104 2.78 -6.04 19.60
N GLU A 105 3.67 -5.21 19.06
CA GLU A 105 4.78 -4.62 19.81
C GLU A 105 4.56 -3.13 20.02
N ARG A 106 4.57 -2.67 21.27
CA ARG A 106 4.55 -1.23 21.56
C ARG A 106 5.88 -0.63 21.12
N ILE A 107 5.85 0.37 20.24
CA ILE A 107 7.07 1.04 19.76
C ILE A 107 7.15 2.48 20.22
N GLU A 108 6.01 3.13 20.48
CA GLU A 108 5.91 4.46 21.08
C GLU A 108 4.63 4.53 21.93
N ILE A 109 4.44 5.64 22.66
CA ILE A 109 3.17 5.90 23.33
C ILE A 109 2.06 5.91 22.27
N ASN A 110 0.98 5.17 22.52
CA ASN A 110 -0.17 5.06 21.63
C ASN A 110 0.12 4.50 20.22
N ARG A 111 1.26 3.84 20.00
CA ARG A 111 1.62 3.24 18.71
C ARG A 111 2.19 1.84 18.87
N PHE A 112 1.64 0.92 18.09
CA PHE A 112 2.05 -0.47 18.04
C PHE A 112 2.44 -0.87 16.63
N LEU A 113 3.42 -1.78 16.53
CA LEU A 113 3.77 -2.49 15.33
C LEU A 113 3.12 -3.87 15.36
N LEU A 114 2.25 -4.11 14.40
CA LEU A 114 1.56 -5.38 14.18
C LEU A 114 2.27 -6.15 13.07
N ARG A 115 2.62 -7.42 13.32
CA ARG A 115 3.12 -8.34 12.28
C ARG A 115 2.20 -9.54 12.14
N VAL A 116 1.82 -9.84 10.90
CA VAL A 116 0.87 -10.91 10.59
C VAL A 116 1.46 -11.78 9.50
N ILE A 117 1.57 -13.07 9.77
CA ILE A 117 1.93 -14.07 8.76
C ILE A 117 0.65 -14.56 8.09
N TYR A 118 0.75 -14.76 6.78
CA TYR A 118 -0.28 -15.41 5.97
C TYR A 118 0.35 -16.70 5.46
N ASN A 119 0.02 -17.79 6.14
CA ASN A 119 0.52 -19.13 5.85
C ASN A 119 -0.63 -20.00 5.36
N ASN A 120 -0.32 -20.95 4.49
CA ASN A 120 -1.30 -21.94 4.04
C ASN A 120 -1.16 -23.23 4.85
N CYS A 121 -2.26 -23.98 4.87
CA CYS A 121 -2.31 -25.38 5.29
C CYS A 121 -2.83 -26.28 4.15
N THR A 122 -2.92 -25.74 2.93
CA THR A 122 -3.57 -26.37 1.78
C THR A 122 -2.54 -27.04 0.87
N GLU A 123 -2.79 -28.30 0.53
CA GLU A 123 -1.97 -29.09 -0.38
C GLU A 123 -1.85 -28.42 -1.76
N GLY A 124 -0.65 -28.41 -2.34
CA GLY A 124 -0.32 -27.79 -3.63
C GLY A 124 0.20 -26.35 -3.56
N TYR A 125 0.16 -25.69 -2.40
CA TYR A 125 0.68 -24.33 -2.21
C TYR A 125 1.95 -24.26 -1.33
N GLU A 126 2.60 -25.39 -1.07
CA GLU A 126 3.70 -25.51 -0.10
C GLU A 126 4.90 -24.62 -0.45
N LYS A 127 5.15 -24.42 -1.75
CA LYS A 127 6.27 -23.59 -2.25
C LYS A 127 6.11 -22.09 -1.98
N HIS A 128 4.92 -21.65 -1.61
CA HIS A 128 4.59 -20.26 -1.34
C HIS A 128 4.13 -20.08 0.12
N ASN A 129 4.69 -20.86 1.04
CA ASN A 129 4.32 -20.85 2.45
C ASN A 129 5.50 -20.42 3.36
N PRO A 130 5.41 -19.28 4.07
CA PRO A 130 4.34 -18.29 4.01
C PRO A 130 4.35 -17.52 2.69
N VAL A 131 3.19 -16.98 2.31
CA VAL A 131 3.10 -16.14 1.11
C VAL A 131 3.55 -14.72 1.41
N TYR A 132 3.15 -14.19 2.57
CA TYR A 132 3.49 -12.85 3.02
C TYR A 132 3.64 -12.81 4.55
N ILE A 133 4.48 -11.90 5.02
CA ILE A 133 4.38 -11.35 6.38
C ILE A 133 4.13 -9.85 6.22
N THR A 134 2.98 -9.36 6.67
CA THR A 134 2.70 -7.92 6.68
C THR A 134 3.17 -7.29 7.98
N ARG A 135 3.48 -6.00 7.90
CA ARG A 135 3.81 -5.10 9.00
C ARG A 135 2.95 -3.85 8.88
N LEU A 136 2.20 -3.54 9.93
CA LEU A 136 1.30 -2.40 9.98
C LEU A 136 1.47 -1.65 11.29
N TYR A 137 1.23 -0.34 11.28
CA TYR A 137 1.09 0.40 12.53
C TYR A 137 -0.35 0.40 12.99
N ALA A 138 -0.55 0.35 14.30
CA ALA A 138 -1.83 0.65 14.94
C ALA A 138 -1.63 1.82 15.90
N VAL A 139 -2.39 2.90 15.69
CA VAL A 139 -2.22 4.18 16.39
C VAL A 139 -3.52 4.60 17.05
N LYS A 140 -3.44 5.00 18.32
CA LYS A 140 -4.59 5.52 19.05
C LYS A 140 -4.91 6.94 18.58
N ASN A 141 -6.10 7.14 18.04
CA ASN A 141 -6.58 8.44 17.58
C ASN A 141 -7.02 9.31 18.77
N LYS A 142 -7.50 10.53 18.47
CA LYS A 142 -7.95 11.50 19.48
C LYS A 142 -9.19 11.04 20.25
N ASP A 143 -9.99 10.16 19.65
CA ASP A 143 -11.21 9.60 20.24
C ASP A 143 -10.91 8.36 21.12
N GLY A 144 -9.64 7.97 21.24
CA GLY A 144 -9.22 6.82 22.04
C GLY A 144 -9.39 5.48 21.33
N GLU A 145 -9.57 5.46 20.01
CA GLU A 145 -9.68 4.24 19.21
C GLU A 145 -8.36 3.95 18.47
N PHE A 146 -7.96 2.68 18.38
CA PHE A 146 -6.87 2.30 17.48
C PHE A 146 -7.34 2.28 16.03
N LYS A 147 -6.52 2.84 15.14
CA LYS A 147 -6.65 2.76 13.68
C LYS A 147 -5.34 2.25 13.07
N LEU A 148 -5.43 1.50 11.99
CA LEU A 148 -4.28 1.02 11.23
C LEU A 148 -3.69 2.15 10.37
N GLU A 149 -2.38 2.11 10.16
CA GLU A 149 -1.62 3.05 9.32
C GLU A 149 -0.64 2.26 8.44
N ASN A 150 -0.36 2.79 7.24
CA ASN A 150 0.78 2.30 6.47
C ASN A 150 2.08 2.63 7.19
N THR A 151 3.08 1.84 6.85
CA THR A 151 4.46 1.96 7.32
C THR A 151 5.20 3.17 6.77
N LEU A 152 4.91 3.55 5.52
CA LEU A 152 5.68 4.50 4.72
C LEU A 152 6.01 5.81 5.47
N GLU A 153 5.01 6.52 5.98
CA GLU A 153 5.23 7.83 6.58
C GLU A 153 6.11 7.74 7.83
N TYR A 154 5.77 6.80 8.72
CA TYR A 154 6.51 6.63 9.97
C TYR A 154 7.93 6.12 9.70
N ASP A 155 8.12 5.11 8.86
CA ASP A 155 9.45 4.53 8.59
C ASP A 155 10.39 5.50 7.87
N THR A 156 9.86 6.39 7.04
CA THR A 156 10.67 7.34 6.28
C THR A 156 10.83 8.70 6.97
N ARG A 157 10.23 8.91 8.15
CA ARG A 157 10.24 10.21 8.87
C ARG A 157 11.63 10.77 9.15
N ASN A 158 12.61 9.88 9.34
CA ASN A 158 14.00 10.22 9.62
C ASN A 158 14.93 9.98 8.43
N TRP A 159 14.39 9.61 7.27
CA TRP A 159 15.20 9.42 6.07
C TRP A 159 15.73 10.75 5.57
N ARG A 160 16.90 10.69 4.93
CA ARG A 160 17.49 11.90 4.36
C ARG A 160 16.65 12.37 3.17
N LYS A 161 16.07 13.56 3.30
CA LYS A 161 15.25 14.20 2.27
C LYS A 161 16.08 15.18 1.45
N ILE A 162 16.15 14.96 0.14
CA ILE A 162 16.93 15.82 -0.78
C ILE A 162 16.02 16.26 -1.92
N ARG A 163 15.83 17.57 -2.08
CA ARG A 163 15.10 18.09 -3.24
C ARG A 163 16.09 18.49 -4.33
N TYR A 164 15.92 17.94 -5.53
CA TYR A 164 16.68 18.35 -6.71
C TYR A 164 15.73 18.59 -7.88
N LYS A 165 15.53 19.88 -8.20
CA LYS A 165 14.54 20.34 -9.19
C LYS A 165 13.12 19.83 -8.84
N PHE A 166 12.54 18.99 -9.70
CA PHE A 166 11.19 18.45 -9.57
C PHE A 166 11.15 17.08 -8.86
N ILE A 167 12.30 16.52 -8.47
CA ILE A 167 12.35 15.26 -7.73
C ILE A 167 12.66 15.55 -6.26
N THR A 168 11.86 14.98 -5.36
CA THR A 168 12.17 14.92 -3.93
C THR A 168 12.56 13.50 -3.58
N TYR A 169 13.84 13.31 -3.26
CA TYR A 169 14.40 12.03 -2.89
C TYR A 169 14.24 11.79 -1.40
N PHE A 170 13.76 10.61 -1.03
CA PHE A 170 13.86 10.04 0.31
C PHE A 170 14.87 8.91 0.25
N VAL A 171 16.01 9.10 0.90
CA VAL A 171 17.13 8.18 0.82
C VAL A 171 17.17 7.37 2.09
N SER A 172 17.02 6.05 1.96
CA SER A 172 17.18 5.13 3.09
C SER A 172 18.50 5.38 3.83
N PRO A 173 18.56 5.22 5.16
CA PRO A 173 19.80 5.19 5.92
C PRO A 173 20.83 4.18 5.42
N THR A 174 20.39 3.10 4.76
CA THR A 174 21.29 2.10 4.18
C THR A 174 21.82 2.54 2.81
N SER A 175 21.12 3.42 2.10
CA SER A 175 21.43 3.85 0.72
C SER A 175 22.37 5.05 0.64
N HIS A 176 23.14 5.14 -0.45
CA HIS A 176 23.96 6.31 -0.77
C HIS A 176 23.32 7.21 -1.83
N PHE A 177 23.30 8.52 -1.60
CA PHE A 177 22.82 9.47 -2.60
C PHE A 177 23.94 9.96 -3.51
N ASP A 178 23.98 9.43 -4.73
CA ASP A 178 24.85 9.93 -5.78
C ASP A 178 24.23 11.13 -6.52
N LYS A 179 24.79 12.32 -6.27
CA LYS A 179 24.36 13.57 -6.91
C LYS A 179 24.61 13.61 -8.41
N GLN A 180 25.64 12.92 -8.92
CA GLN A 180 25.88 12.79 -10.35
C GLN A 180 24.77 11.95 -11.00
N LYS A 181 24.40 10.81 -10.41
CA LYS A 181 23.27 10.01 -10.89
C LYS A 181 21.97 10.80 -10.88
N ALA A 182 21.69 11.57 -9.82
CA ALA A 182 20.53 12.45 -9.79
C ALA A 182 20.54 13.47 -10.95
N ARG A 183 21.70 14.05 -11.29
CA ARG A 183 21.83 14.96 -12.46
C ARG A 183 21.56 14.24 -13.79
N GLU A 184 22.06 13.01 -13.95
CA GLU A 184 21.80 12.18 -15.13
C GLU A 184 20.30 11.91 -15.27
N GLY A 185 19.64 11.53 -14.18
CA GLY A 185 18.19 11.32 -14.11
C GLY A 185 17.38 12.56 -14.48
N ILE A 186 17.74 13.74 -13.97
CA ILE A 186 17.07 14.99 -14.34
C ILE A 186 17.25 15.31 -15.83
N LYS A 187 18.47 15.15 -16.37
CA LYS A 187 18.72 15.35 -17.80
C LYS A 187 17.90 14.39 -18.66
N PHE A 188 17.77 13.13 -18.23
CA PHE A 188 16.92 12.14 -18.88
C PHE A 188 15.45 12.61 -18.90
N CYS A 189 14.88 12.96 -17.75
CA CYS A 189 13.49 13.44 -17.66
C CYS A 189 13.23 14.65 -18.56
N GLN A 190 14.17 15.60 -18.62
CA GLN A 190 14.06 16.78 -19.49
C GLN A 190 14.11 16.41 -20.97
N LYS A 191 14.96 15.47 -21.37
CA LYS A 191 15.01 14.96 -22.75
C LYS A 191 13.71 14.23 -23.12
N ALA A 192 13.20 13.36 -22.24
CA ALA A 192 11.95 12.66 -22.44
C ALA A 192 10.78 13.66 -22.57
N ALA A 193 10.66 14.61 -21.64
CA ALA A 193 9.64 15.64 -21.69
C ALA A 193 9.69 16.45 -23.01
N LYS A 194 10.89 16.83 -23.47
CA LYS A 194 11.06 17.52 -24.76
C LYS A 194 10.63 16.63 -25.94
N LYS A 195 11.02 15.36 -25.95
CA LYS A 195 10.71 14.39 -27.02
C LYS A 195 9.20 14.20 -27.19
N PHE A 196 8.46 14.16 -26.09
CA PHE A 196 7.01 13.94 -26.07
C PHE A 196 6.19 15.24 -25.91
N ASN A 197 6.81 16.40 -26.10
CA ASN A 197 6.16 17.72 -25.98
C ASN A 197 5.42 17.94 -24.63
N ILE A 198 5.94 17.37 -23.54
CA ILE A 198 5.44 17.58 -22.18
C ILE A 198 5.85 18.98 -21.72
N LYS A 199 4.87 19.89 -21.65
CA LYS A 199 5.11 21.31 -21.34
C LYS A 199 5.70 21.55 -19.95
N LYS A 200 5.30 20.75 -18.95
CA LYS A 200 5.72 20.91 -17.56
C LYS A 200 5.86 19.54 -16.90
N ILE A 201 7.05 19.27 -16.37
CA ILE A 201 7.28 18.12 -15.51
C ILE A 201 6.70 18.42 -14.13
N GLN A 202 5.72 17.62 -13.71
CA GLN A 202 5.13 17.75 -12.38
C GLN A 202 6.07 17.16 -11.32
N PRO A 203 6.19 17.77 -10.12
CA PRO A 203 7.05 17.24 -9.07
C PRO A 203 6.63 15.83 -8.63
N PHE A 204 7.58 15.00 -8.25
CA PHE A 204 7.31 13.66 -7.72
C PHE A 204 8.31 13.27 -6.63
N ILE A 205 7.95 12.25 -5.86
CA ILE A 205 8.76 11.69 -4.78
C ILE A 205 9.47 10.44 -5.29
N PHE A 206 10.72 10.26 -4.89
CA PHE A 206 11.49 9.07 -5.21
C PHE A 206 12.14 8.49 -3.95
N TYR A 207 11.65 7.33 -3.51
CA TYR A 207 12.22 6.55 -2.41
C TYR A 207 13.33 5.63 -2.93
N ILE A 208 14.52 5.78 -2.36
CA ILE A 208 15.71 5.00 -2.71
C ILE A 208 16.02 4.02 -1.57
N THR A 209 15.80 2.74 -1.83
CA THR A 209 16.18 1.60 -0.97
C THR A 209 17.27 0.78 -1.64
N ASN A 210 18.00 -0.02 -0.87
CA ASN A 210 19.10 -0.82 -1.41
C ASN A 210 18.68 -2.20 -1.93
N ASP A 211 17.51 -2.67 -1.50
CA ASP A 211 17.02 -3.99 -1.82
C ASP A 211 15.48 -4.03 -1.82
N SER A 212 14.95 -5.16 -2.29
CA SER A 212 13.51 -5.39 -2.43
C SER A 212 12.83 -5.61 -1.09
N GLU A 213 13.54 -6.03 -0.04
CA GLU A 213 12.97 -6.22 1.29
C GLU A 213 12.67 -4.86 1.93
N GLU A 214 13.64 -3.94 1.91
CA GLU A 214 13.46 -2.57 2.38
C GLU A 214 12.40 -1.84 1.57
N MET A 215 12.35 -2.04 0.25
CA MET A 215 11.27 -1.52 -0.58
C MET A 215 9.91 -2.11 -0.16
N GLY A 216 9.84 -3.42 0.07
CA GLY A 216 8.64 -4.11 0.52
C GLY A 216 8.10 -3.59 1.85
N ARG A 217 8.99 -3.17 2.76
CA ARG A 217 8.58 -2.54 4.03
C ARG A 217 7.78 -1.27 3.80
N LEU A 218 8.08 -0.48 2.77
CA LEU A 218 7.31 0.72 2.39
C LEU A 218 5.89 0.40 1.87
N PHE A 219 5.64 -0.86 1.51
CA PHE A 219 4.34 -1.41 1.08
C PHE A 219 3.72 -2.32 2.15
N ASN A 220 4.10 -2.14 3.42
CA ASN A 220 3.61 -2.92 4.57
C ASN A 220 4.02 -4.39 4.59
N PHE A 221 5.12 -4.77 3.94
CA PHE A 221 5.63 -6.15 4.00
C PHE A 221 6.91 -6.24 4.83
N GLU A 222 6.92 -7.17 5.79
CA GLU A 222 8.17 -7.64 6.40
C GLU A 222 8.79 -8.74 5.54
N TYR A 223 7.96 -9.50 4.83
CA TYR A 223 8.35 -10.49 3.83
C TYR A 223 7.32 -10.53 2.70
N TRP A 224 7.80 -10.58 1.45
CA TRP A 224 6.97 -10.70 0.25
C TRP A 224 7.66 -11.45 -0.88
N LEU A 225 6.87 -12.01 -1.80
CA LEU A 225 7.36 -12.80 -2.95
C LEU A 225 7.63 -11.95 -4.21
N SER A 226 7.78 -10.64 -4.08
CA SER A 226 7.97 -9.75 -5.22
C SER A 226 9.43 -9.72 -5.68
N TYR A 227 9.64 -9.88 -6.98
CA TYR A 227 10.92 -9.61 -7.65
C TYR A 227 11.01 -8.18 -8.20
N SER A 228 10.04 -7.32 -7.89
CA SER A 228 10.06 -5.94 -8.36
C SER A 228 11.24 -5.18 -7.76
N THR A 229 11.96 -4.48 -8.63
CA THR A 229 13.05 -3.56 -8.28
C THR A 229 12.64 -2.09 -8.39
N GLY A 230 11.43 -1.84 -8.89
CA GLY A 230 10.89 -0.53 -9.25
C GLY A 230 9.37 -0.54 -9.25
N ILE A 231 8.78 0.44 -8.58
CA ILE A 231 7.33 0.66 -8.59
C ILE A 231 7.05 2.14 -8.76
N THR A 232 6.25 2.49 -9.77
CA THR A 232 5.74 3.84 -9.96
C THR A 232 4.25 3.91 -9.64
N ASN A 233 3.90 4.69 -8.61
CA ASN A 233 2.53 5.06 -8.29
C ASN A 233 2.24 6.44 -8.86
N VAL A 234 1.69 6.47 -10.07
CA VAL A 234 1.33 7.72 -10.76
C VAL A 234 0.33 8.58 -9.95
N PRO A 235 -0.74 8.04 -9.34
CA PRO A 235 -1.72 8.86 -8.65
C PRO A 235 -1.15 9.65 -7.46
N THR A 236 -0.35 8.98 -6.61
CA THR A 236 0.35 9.64 -5.48
C THR A 236 1.65 10.33 -5.89
N ARG A 237 2.08 10.18 -7.15
CA ARG A 237 3.33 10.71 -7.70
C ARG A 237 4.56 10.23 -6.92
N GLU A 238 4.59 8.94 -6.64
CA GLU A 238 5.66 8.28 -5.89
C GLU A 238 6.36 7.24 -6.77
N ILE A 239 7.68 7.17 -6.66
CA ILE A 239 8.49 6.11 -7.23
C ILE A 239 9.26 5.44 -6.09
N PHE A 240 9.35 4.13 -6.14
CA PHE A 240 10.10 3.30 -5.20
C PHE A 240 11.13 2.49 -5.98
N SER A 241 12.36 2.42 -5.50
CA SER A 241 13.41 1.64 -6.14
C SER A 241 14.27 0.90 -5.12
N ALA A 242 14.55 -0.35 -5.46
CA ALA A 242 15.43 -1.26 -4.75
C ALA A 242 16.88 -1.27 -5.25
N PHE A 243 17.30 -0.29 -6.06
CA PHE A 243 18.63 -0.29 -6.69
C PHE A 243 19.67 0.56 -5.96
N GLY A 244 19.29 1.32 -4.93
CA GLY A 244 20.21 2.21 -4.23
C GLY A 244 20.70 3.41 -5.06
N VAL A 245 20.13 3.66 -6.26
CA VAL A 245 20.59 4.72 -7.18
C VAL A 245 19.56 5.82 -7.41
N ALA A 246 20.03 7.06 -7.51
CA ALA A 246 19.19 8.26 -7.67
C ALA A 246 18.66 8.49 -9.11
N SER A 247 18.86 7.54 -10.01
CA SER A 247 18.38 7.59 -11.40
C SER A 247 17.81 6.25 -11.81
N TYR A 248 16.53 6.25 -12.17
CA TYR A 248 15.85 5.06 -12.69
C TYR A 248 15.03 5.44 -13.92
N PRO A 249 15.67 5.51 -15.11
CA PRO A 249 15.04 6.01 -16.32
C PRO A 249 13.72 5.32 -16.68
N HIS A 250 13.62 3.99 -16.52
CA HIS A 250 12.39 3.22 -16.79
C HIS A 250 11.20 3.78 -15.99
N GLU A 251 11.33 3.83 -14.66
CA GLU A 251 10.28 4.35 -13.77
C GLU A 251 10.01 5.85 -13.98
N PHE A 252 11.04 6.63 -14.31
CA PHE A 252 10.86 8.04 -14.62
C PHE A 252 9.99 8.25 -15.85
N VAL A 253 10.03 7.37 -16.87
CA VAL A 253 9.17 7.49 -18.05
C VAL A 253 7.71 7.41 -17.67
N HIS A 254 7.32 6.45 -16.83
CA HIS A 254 5.95 6.29 -16.31
C HIS A 254 5.44 7.60 -15.69
N MET A 255 6.28 8.28 -14.91
CA MET A 255 5.93 9.55 -14.26
C MET A 255 5.91 10.76 -15.21
N ILE A 256 6.80 10.80 -16.20
CA ILE A 256 6.93 11.92 -17.14
C ILE A 256 5.82 11.89 -18.20
N LEU A 257 5.45 10.68 -18.66
CA LEU A 257 4.44 10.50 -19.69
C LEU A 257 3.03 10.33 -19.12
N SER A 258 2.89 10.29 -17.79
CA SER A 258 1.58 10.22 -17.13
C SER A 258 0.54 11.25 -17.62
N PRO A 259 0.90 12.50 -18.02
CA PRO A 259 -0.08 13.44 -18.56
C PRO A 259 -0.66 13.06 -19.93
N LEU A 260 -0.04 12.12 -20.65
CA LEU A 260 -0.54 11.60 -21.93
C LEU A 260 -1.48 10.41 -21.74
N ILE A 261 -1.54 9.87 -20.52
CA ILE A 261 -2.35 8.71 -20.16
C ILE A 261 -3.67 9.22 -19.58
N THR A 262 -4.76 9.08 -20.33
CA THR A 262 -6.10 9.51 -19.92
C THR A 262 -6.75 8.55 -18.92
N ASN A 263 -6.36 7.27 -18.94
CA ASN A 263 -6.77 6.27 -17.97
C ASN A 263 -5.63 5.25 -17.80
N TYR A 264 -4.94 5.32 -16.66
CA TYR A 264 -3.78 4.47 -16.39
C TYR A 264 -4.15 2.98 -16.28
N GLU A 265 -5.31 2.67 -15.69
CA GLU A 265 -5.80 1.30 -15.53
C GLU A 265 -6.17 0.64 -16.87
N ASN A 266 -6.66 1.43 -17.82
CA ASN A 266 -7.05 0.95 -19.15
C ASN A 266 -5.96 1.13 -20.21
N THR A 267 -4.79 1.64 -19.84
CA THR A 267 -3.67 1.75 -20.78
C THR A 267 -3.07 0.37 -21.01
N ASN A 268 -2.94 -0.02 -22.27
CA ASN A 268 -2.39 -1.33 -22.64
C ASN A 268 -0.96 -1.49 -22.08
N MET A 269 -0.71 -2.59 -21.35
CA MET A 269 0.60 -2.83 -20.73
C MET A 269 1.76 -2.83 -21.72
N LEU A 270 1.56 -3.31 -22.96
CA LEU A 270 2.59 -3.30 -24.00
C LEU A 270 3.02 -1.86 -24.33
N ILE A 271 2.07 -0.92 -24.32
CA ILE A 271 2.37 0.49 -24.53
C ILE A 271 3.03 1.08 -23.29
N ASN A 272 2.46 0.85 -22.10
CA ASN A 272 2.96 1.43 -20.85
C ASN A 272 4.41 0.98 -20.57
N GLU A 273 4.65 -0.33 -20.49
CA GLU A 273 5.99 -0.87 -20.22
C GLU A 273 6.91 -0.79 -21.44
N GLY A 274 6.37 -0.91 -22.65
CA GLY A 274 7.17 -0.87 -23.88
C GLY A 274 7.78 0.51 -24.13
N VAL A 275 7.03 1.59 -23.92
CA VAL A 275 7.56 2.96 -24.07
C VAL A 275 8.59 3.27 -22.99
N ALA A 276 8.37 2.83 -21.75
CA ALA A 276 9.35 2.95 -20.66
C ALA A 276 10.65 2.23 -21.00
N THR A 277 10.57 0.98 -21.44
CA THR A 277 11.71 0.17 -21.86
C THR A 277 12.45 0.81 -23.04
N TRP A 278 11.74 1.23 -24.08
CA TRP A 278 12.34 1.83 -25.27
C TRP A 278 13.02 3.18 -24.98
N CYS A 279 12.47 3.98 -24.08
CA CYS A 279 13.08 5.25 -23.71
C CYS A 279 14.30 5.07 -22.80
N ALA A 280 14.31 4.05 -21.95
CA ALA A 280 15.33 3.80 -20.94
C ALA A 280 16.51 2.94 -21.43
N GLY A 281 16.33 2.19 -22.52
CA GLY A 281 17.34 1.33 -23.16
C GLY A 281 18.30 2.06 -24.10
#